data_AF-A0A9C7PJF3-F1
#
_entry.id   AF-A0A9C7PJF3-F1
#
_cell.length_a   1.000
_cell.length_b   1.000
_cell.length_c   1.000
_cell.angle_alpha   90.00
_cell.angle_beta   90.00
_cell.angle_gamma   90.00
#
_symmetry.space_group_name_H-M   'P 1'
#
loop_
_entity.id
_entity.type
_entity.pdbx_description
1 polymer ?
#
loop_
_entity_poly.entity_id
_entity_poly.type
_entity_poly.pdbx_seq_one_letter_code
_entity_poly.pdbx_strand_id
1 'polypeptide(L)'
;MSIYTRPITLRGFDRETSRASTLISYLTPPSPTPTCTVIWWICARRSITGDSAPPISQQDAEQAMIDTVLALAARCELCEEGVEWAPDKWAEKVSKVRDQLDEIEQALIPFGLHVVGEPLNIDDRHEMLFAMAESGGASNIDVAAFTRAIESADADSLDALLKDAMPDAAEDATATLTATLLEAAAVLGEDHELRAILRALDGRFIQPVKGGDVLRAPEILPTGRNLHGFDPFRLPASFAHSEGCRQAEQLLARHQSESGALPESVALVLWGTDNLKTEGVSIAQALALLGAEPRQDSYGRVVGARLLPLEQLGRPRIDVLVTLSGIFRDLLPMQTQLLAEASWLAATADEDIEQNFVRKHVLAYQAEHGCDLEQAALRVFSNAEGAYGSNVNLMLDSGRWEDEEELADCYTQRKGFAYDRHGKVSQQSDLLNRVLEDVDLAYQNLDSVELGVTTSTTTSARWGYQPRSASARESGCQSISPIILRRHGRVRTLNEQVASRPARGCSTRSGTSRCSITAMRGCARSKRISPTPWAGRPRRAMWHLGSTNNYPKHLCWMRTCVVVWQSSTRCRPQGWPTG
;
A
#
# COMPACT_ATOMS: atom_id res chain seq x y z
N MET A 1 -15.82 -6.48 -13.10
CA MET A 1 -15.00 -7.37 -12.25
C MET A 1 -14.08 -6.53 -11.39
N SER A 2 -14.19 -6.64 -10.07
CA SER A 2 -13.41 -5.88 -9.07
C SER A 2 -12.69 -6.84 -8.12
N ILE A 3 -11.37 -6.64 -7.95
CA ILE A 3 -10.45 -7.47 -7.14
C ILE A 3 -10.82 -7.40 -5.65
N TYR A 4 -10.57 -8.47 -4.90
CA TYR A 4 -10.55 -8.55 -3.42
C TYR A 4 -9.38 -7.82 -2.75
N THR A 5 -9.00 -6.68 -3.30
CA THR A 5 -8.23 -5.68 -2.57
C THR A 5 -9.05 -4.41 -2.56
N ARG A 6 -9.21 -3.82 -1.37
CA ARG A 6 -9.95 -2.57 -1.16
C ARG A 6 -9.53 -1.35 -2.02
N PRO A 7 -8.37 -1.19 -2.68
CA PRO A 7 -8.17 -0.04 -3.57
C PRO A 7 -8.95 -0.17 -4.87
N ILE A 8 -9.47 -1.36 -5.17
CA ILE A 8 -10.27 -1.62 -6.36
C ILE A 8 -11.76 -1.58 -6.01
N THR A 9 -12.13 -1.77 -4.73
CA THR A 9 -13.46 -1.42 -4.22
C THR A 9 -13.82 0.03 -4.53
N LEU A 10 -12.89 0.99 -4.38
CA LEU A 10 -13.20 2.39 -4.73
C LEU A 10 -13.27 2.65 -6.21
N ARG A 11 -12.39 2.03 -7.02
CA ARG A 11 -12.55 2.10 -8.48
C ARG A 11 -13.86 1.44 -8.92
N GLY A 12 -14.30 0.43 -8.17
CA GLY A 12 -15.60 -0.21 -8.30
C GLY A 12 -16.73 0.77 -7.94
N PHE A 13 -16.64 1.43 -6.79
CA PHE A 13 -17.65 2.36 -6.31
C PHE A 13 -17.75 3.61 -7.20
N ASP A 14 -16.63 4.17 -7.63
CA ASP A 14 -16.57 5.21 -8.66
C ASP A 14 -17.27 4.74 -9.95
N ARG A 15 -17.11 3.47 -10.36
CA ARG A 15 -17.87 2.90 -11.49
C ARG A 15 -19.34 2.64 -11.18
N GLU A 16 -19.71 2.38 -9.93
CA GLU A 16 -21.10 2.21 -9.50
C GLU A 16 -21.82 3.56 -9.59
N THR A 17 -21.22 4.63 -9.06
CA THR A 17 -21.80 5.98 -9.08
C THR A 17 -21.74 6.64 -10.46
N SER A 18 -20.65 6.48 -11.21
CA SER A 18 -20.49 7.11 -12.54
C SER A 18 -21.13 6.32 -13.68
N ARG A 19 -21.31 5.00 -13.54
CA ARG A 19 -21.72 4.11 -14.65
C ARG A 19 -22.78 3.06 -14.28
N ALA A 20 -23.39 3.13 -13.10
CA ALA A 20 -24.40 2.17 -12.64
C ALA A 20 -23.94 0.70 -12.75
N SER A 21 -22.69 0.43 -12.42
CA SER A 21 -22.08 -0.89 -12.54
C SER A 21 -22.47 -1.83 -11.40
N THR A 22 -22.84 -3.08 -11.69
CA THR A 22 -22.85 -4.15 -10.67
C THR A 22 -21.44 -4.69 -10.48
N LEU A 23 -20.94 -4.63 -9.26
CA LEU A 23 -19.62 -5.16 -8.93
C LEU A 23 -19.78 -6.63 -8.53
N ILE A 24 -18.88 -7.46 -9.02
CA ILE A 24 -18.78 -8.85 -8.59
C ILE A 24 -17.36 -9.03 -8.12
N SER A 25 -17.25 -9.39 -6.85
CA SER A 25 -15.99 -9.56 -6.14
C SER A 25 -15.30 -10.85 -6.59
N TYR A 26 -13.98 -10.81 -6.76
CA TYR A 26 -13.16 -11.99 -7.06
C TYR A 26 -11.84 -12.03 -6.30
N LEU A 27 -11.43 -13.21 -5.87
CA LEU A 27 -10.32 -13.39 -4.94
C LEU A 27 -8.99 -12.91 -5.53
N THR A 28 -8.11 -12.43 -4.67
CA THR A 28 -6.76 -12.08 -5.07
C THR A 28 -5.91 -13.34 -5.19
N PRO A 29 -4.80 -13.30 -5.96
CA PRO A 29 -3.88 -14.43 -6.00
C PRO A 29 -3.44 -14.77 -4.56
N PRO A 30 -3.23 -16.06 -4.25
CA PRO A 30 -2.76 -16.44 -2.93
C PRO A 30 -1.46 -15.69 -2.61
N SER A 31 -1.33 -15.27 -1.35
CA SER A 31 -0.18 -14.54 -0.85
C SER A 31 0.66 -15.46 0.03
N PRO A 32 1.40 -16.43 -0.54
CA PRO A 32 2.25 -17.30 0.24
C PRO A 32 3.33 -16.48 0.95
N THR A 33 3.83 -16.98 2.08
CA THR A 33 5.10 -16.49 2.59
C THR A 33 6.18 -16.80 1.56
N PRO A 34 7.06 -15.84 1.23
CA PRO A 34 8.12 -16.05 0.26
C PRO A 34 9.12 -17.06 0.85
N THR A 35 8.92 -18.34 0.53
CA THR A 35 9.96 -19.38 0.61
C THR A 35 11.11 -19.16 -0.38
N CYS A 36 11.06 -18.04 -1.12
CA CYS A 36 12.05 -17.62 -2.08
C CYS A 36 13.24 -16.93 -1.40
N THR A 37 13.88 -17.59 -0.43
CA THR A 37 15.21 -17.16 -0.01
C THR A 37 16.17 -17.45 -1.17
N VAL A 38 16.77 -16.39 -1.70
CA VAL A 38 17.86 -16.47 -2.67
C VAL A 38 18.95 -17.37 -2.07
N ILE A 39 19.66 -18.18 -2.87
CA ILE A 39 20.73 -19.08 -2.36
C ILE A 39 21.68 -18.34 -1.39
N TRP A 40 22.01 -17.08 -1.69
CA TRP A 40 22.81 -16.20 -0.84
C TRP A 40 22.17 -15.86 0.51
N TRP A 41 20.84 -15.74 0.58
CA TRP A 41 20.08 -15.53 1.81
C TRP A 41 20.00 -16.79 2.67
N ILE A 42 19.83 -17.96 2.04
CA ILE A 42 19.90 -19.25 2.74
C ILE A 42 21.30 -19.46 3.31
N CYS A 43 22.34 -19.13 2.53
CA CYS A 43 23.72 -19.13 2.99
C CYS A 43 23.93 -18.16 4.15
N ALA A 44 23.43 -16.92 4.06
CA ALA A 44 23.52 -15.94 5.14
C ALA A 44 22.84 -16.43 6.41
N ARG A 45 21.61 -16.94 6.31
CA ARG A 45 20.85 -17.50 7.45
C ARG A 45 21.60 -18.66 8.10
N ARG A 46 22.08 -19.63 7.32
CA ARG A 46 22.86 -20.77 7.83
C ARG A 46 24.15 -20.35 8.51
N SER A 47 24.84 -19.34 7.97
CA SER A 47 26.04 -18.77 8.60
C SER A 47 25.71 -18.04 9.91
N ILE A 48 24.54 -17.41 10.01
CA ILE A 48 24.09 -16.67 11.21
C ILE A 48 23.51 -17.59 12.29
N THR A 49 22.91 -18.74 11.93
CA THR A 49 22.30 -19.68 12.88
C THR A 49 23.27 -20.75 13.42
N GLY A 50 24.48 -20.85 12.88
CA GLY A 50 25.57 -21.63 13.49
C GLY A 50 25.48 -23.14 13.35
N ASP A 51 24.65 -23.68 12.44
CA ASP A 51 24.38 -25.13 12.36
C ASP A 51 25.53 -25.98 11.79
N SER A 52 26.70 -25.41 11.48
CA SER A 52 27.91 -26.22 11.20
C SER A 52 29.19 -25.39 11.21
N ALA A 53 29.82 -25.25 12.37
CA ALA A 53 31.21 -24.81 12.48
C ALA A 53 32.07 -25.96 13.07
N PRO A 54 33.13 -26.43 12.39
CA PRO A 54 34.09 -27.36 12.96
C PRO A 54 34.96 -26.67 14.03
N PRO A 55 35.51 -27.41 15.01
CA PRO A 55 36.28 -26.84 16.11
C PRO A 55 37.66 -26.36 15.62
N ILE A 56 37.79 -25.08 15.33
CA ILE A 56 39.05 -24.38 15.07
C ILE A 56 39.11 -23.19 16.05
N SER A 57 40.31 -22.81 16.49
CA SER A 57 40.66 -21.60 17.29
C SER A 57 39.52 -20.56 17.36
N GLN A 58 38.98 -20.35 18.57
CA GLN A 58 37.70 -19.69 18.81
C GLN A 58 37.63 -18.24 18.28
N GLN A 59 38.76 -17.54 18.15
CA GLN A 59 38.84 -16.17 17.62
C GLN A 59 38.95 -16.10 16.09
N ASP A 60 39.77 -16.95 15.46
CA ASP A 60 39.96 -16.90 14.00
C ASP A 60 38.71 -17.40 13.25
N ALA A 61 38.00 -18.38 13.83
CA ALA A 61 36.75 -18.91 13.28
C ALA A 61 35.60 -17.90 13.41
N GLU A 62 35.55 -17.15 14.51
CA GLU A 62 34.56 -16.11 14.73
C GLU A 62 34.73 -14.96 13.74
N GLN A 63 35.98 -14.51 13.51
CA GLN A 63 36.28 -13.46 12.52
C GLN A 63 35.96 -13.91 11.08
N ALA A 64 36.28 -15.15 10.71
CA ALA A 64 35.94 -15.67 9.38
C ALA A 64 34.41 -15.78 9.15
N MET A 65 33.65 -16.14 10.20
CA MET A 65 32.19 -16.15 10.17
C MET A 65 31.64 -14.73 10.03
N ILE A 66 32.20 -13.77 10.78
CA ILE A 66 31.88 -12.34 10.72
C ILE A 66 32.05 -11.81 9.29
N ASP A 67 33.23 -12.01 8.70
CA ASP A 67 33.56 -11.53 7.36
C ASP A 67 32.63 -12.14 6.31
N THR A 68 32.25 -13.41 6.50
CA THR A 68 31.28 -14.10 5.65
C THR A 68 29.89 -13.48 5.78
N VAL A 69 29.40 -13.23 6.99
CA VAL A 69 28.10 -12.60 7.23
C VAL A 69 28.06 -11.19 6.64
N LEU A 70 29.12 -10.39 6.81
CA LEU A 70 29.22 -9.05 6.23
C LEU A 70 29.24 -9.07 4.70
N ALA A 71 30.04 -9.95 4.10
CA ALA A 71 30.09 -10.09 2.65
C ALA A 71 28.74 -10.55 2.08
N LEU A 72 28.03 -11.42 2.79
CA LEU A 72 26.70 -11.87 2.40
C LEU A 72 25.65 -10.77 2.59
N ALA A 73 25.67 -10.04 3.70
CA ALA A 73 24.75 -8.94 3.98
C ALA A 73 24.93 -7.80 2.96
N ALA A 74 26.16 -7.43 2.62
CA ALA A 74 26.46 -6.41 1.62
C ALA A 74 25.98 -6.84 0.23
N ARG A 75 26.22 -8.10 -0.17
CA ARG A 75 25.69 -8.66 -1.42
C ARG A 75 24.17 -8.71 -1.49
N CYS A 76 23.52 -8.79 -0.33
CA CYS A 76 22.07 -8.76 -0.21
C CYS A 76 21.52 -7.33 -0.03
N GLU A 77 22.38 -6.31 -0.09
CA GLU A 77 22.04 -4.89 0.12
C GLU A 77 21.38 -4.65 1.49
N LEU A 78 21.69 -5.50 2.48
CA LEU A 78 21.24 -5.37 3.88
C LEU A 78 22.16 -4.45 4.71
N CYS A 79 23.38 -4.23 4.23
CA CYS A 79 24.32 -3.24 4.75
C CYS A 79 25.11 -2.61 3.60
N GLU A 80 25.72 -1.44 3.83
CA GLU A 80 26.62 -0.82 2.87
C GLU A 80 27.89 -1.67 2.67
N GLU A 81 28.44 -1.62 1.46
CA GLU A 81 29.65 -2.36 1.09
C GLU A 81 30.88 -1.73 1.75
N GLY A 82 31.72 -2.55 2.41
CA GLY A 82 32.93 -2.07 3.09
C GLY A 82 32.74 -1.51 4.51
N VAL A 83 31.56 -1.69 5.11
CA VAL A 83 31.33 -1.30 6.51
C VAL A 83 32.00 -2.28 7.46
N GLU A 84 32.92 -1.78 8.27
CA GLU A 84 33.46 -2.50 9.43
C GLU A 84 32.58 -2.22 10.66
N TRP A 85 32.10 -3.28 11.31
CA TRP A 85 31.42 -3.16 12.60
C TRP A 85 32.43 -3.37 13.72
N ALA A 86 32.40 -2.46 14.70
CA ALA A 86 33.20 -2.62 15.91
C ALA A 86 32.77 -3.90 16.66
N PRO A 87 33.71 -4.68 17.23
CA PRO A 87 33.41 -5.98 17.84
C PRO A 87 32.31 -5.93 18.93
N ASP A 88 32.25 -4.82 19.67
CA ASP A 88 31.26 -4.56 20.72
C ASP A 88 29.83 -4.38 20.19
N LYS A 89 29.67 -4.01 18.91
CA LYS A 89 28.36 -3.81 18.25
C LYS A 89 27.91 -4.98 17.40
N TRP A 90 28.72 -6.04 17.32
CA TRP A 90 28.47 -7.18 16.44
C TRP A 90 27.13 -7.86 16.71
N ALA A 91 26.89 -8.25 17.98
CA ALA A 91 25.66 -8.94 18.36
C ALA A 91 24.39 -8.14 18.02
N GLU A 92 24.42 -6.82 18.26
CA GLU A 92 23.32 -5.92 17.92
C GLU A 92 23.10 -5.84 16.40
N LYS A 93 24.17 -5.69 15.62
CA LYS A 93 24.09 -5.56 14.15
C LYS A 93 23.65 -6.86 13.48
N VAL A 94 24.17 -8.00 13.91
CA VAL A 94 23.72 -9.32 13.42
C VAL A 94 22.28 -9.58 13.79
N SER A 95 21.84 -9.21 15.00
CA SER A 95 20.42 -9.28 15.36
C SER A 95 19.57 -8.45 14.40
N LYS A 96 19.98 -7.22 14.08
CA LYS A 96 19.27 -6.37 13.11
C LYS A 96 19.19 -6.99 11.71
N VAL A 97 20.29 -7.58 11.23
CA VAL A 97 20.29 -8.29 9.93
C VAL A 97 19.37 -9.52 9.98
N ARG A 98 19.37 -10.27 11.09
CA ARG A 98 18.45 -11.40 11.29
C ARG A 98 17.00 -10.94 11.28
N ASP A 99 16.69 -9.86 12.01
CA ASP A 99 15.35 -9.29 12.06
C ASP A 99 14.88 -8.84 10.66
N GLN A 100 15.77 -8.25 9.85
CA GLN A 100 15.49 -7.89 8.46
C GLN A 100 15.24 -9.11 7.57
N LEU A 101 16.04 -10.17 7.73
CA LEU A 101 15.87 -11.42 6.99
C LEU A 101 14.55 -12.13 7.34
N ASP A 102 14.25 -12.24 8.64
CA ASP A 102 13.01 -12.83 9.13
C ASP A 102 11.80 -12.04 8.65
N GLU A 103 11.89 -10.71 8.64
CA GLU A 103 10.83 -9.85 8.13
C GLU A 103 10.55 -10.11 6.64
N ILE A 104 11.59 -10.21 5.82
CA ILE A 104 11.43 -10.40 4.38
C ILE A 104 10.94 -11.82 4.05
N GLU A 105 11.31 -12.82 4.86
CA GLU A 105 10.77 -14.19 4.75
C GLU A 105 9.29 -14.27 5.16
N GLN A 106 8.89 -13.52 6.18
CA GLN A 106 7.49 -13.47 6.66
C GLN A 106 6.61 -12.51 5.84
N ALA A 107 7.18 -11.73 4.92
CA ALA A 107 6.43 -10.74 4.15
C ALA A 107 5.49 -11.42 3.14
N LEU A 108 4.18 -11.36 3.37
CA LEU A 108 3.20 -11.89 2.40
C LEU A 108 3.27 -11.12 1.08
N ILE A 109 3.42 -11.84 -0.04
CA ILE A 109 3.44 -11.25 -1.39
C ILE A 109 2.51 -12.07 -2.28
N PRO A 110 1.60 -11.46 -3.06
CA PRO A 110 0.80 -12.19 -4.03
C PRO A 110 1.67 -12.97 -5.00
N PHE A 111 1.38 -14.26 -5.16
CA PHE A 111 2.10 -15.14 -6.03
C PHE A 111 1.21 -15.61 -7.18
N GLY A 112 1.60 -15.23 -8.40
CA GLY A 112 0.84 -15.59 -9.60
C GLY A 112 -0.29 -14.61 -9.93
N LEU A 113 -1.31 -15.12 -10.63
CA LEU A 113 -2.49 -14.36 -11.07
C LEU A 113 -3.74 -15.18 -10.77
N HIS A 114 -4.79 -14.53 -10.28
CA HIS A 114 -6.09 -15.15 -10.07
C HIS A 114 -6.74 -15.51 -11.40
N VAL A 115 -7.49 -16.61 -11.40
CA VAL A 115 -8.35 -17.02 -12.53
C VAL A 115 -9.76 -17.11 -12.01
N VAL A 116 -10.64 -16.30 -12.61
CA VAL A 116 -12.04 -16.25 -12.21
C VAL A 116 -12.67 -17.63 -12.35
N GLY A 117 -13.26 -18.12 -11.26
CA GLY A 117 -13.90 -19.43 -11.18
C GLY A 117 -12.98 -20.62 -10.87
N GLU A 118 -11.68 -20.40 -10.71
CA GLU A 118 -10.78 -21.42 -10.19
C GLU A 118 -10.65 -21.25 -8.66
N PRO A 119 -11.12 -22.22 -7.84
CA PRO A 119 -10.94 -22.17 -6.39
C PRO A 119 -9.45 -22.36 -6.02
N LEU A 120 -9.09 -21.98 -4.79
CA LEU A 120 -7.71 -22.16 -4.32
C LEU A 120 -7.38 -23.65 -4.23
N ASN A 121 -6.14 -24.00 -4.58
CA ASN A 121 -5.62 -25.32 -4.26
C ASN A 121 -5.46 -25.47 -2.73
N ILE A 122 -5.34 -26.71 -2.28
CA ILE A 122 -5.35 -27.06 -0.85
C ILE A 122 -4.20 -26.35 -0.10
N ASP A 123 -2.99 -26.36 -0.66
CA ASP A 123 -1.81 -25.76 -0.03
C ASP A 123 -1.95 -24.25 0.15
N ASP A 124 -2.31 -23.54 -0.93
CA ASP A 124 -2.49 -22.09 -0.93
C ASP A 124 -3.66 -21.66 -0.02
N ARG A 125 -4.69 -22.51 0.09
CA ARG A 125 -5.80 -22.30 1.02
C ARG A 125 -5.35 -22.40 2.47
N HIS A 126 -4.54 -23.40 2.83
CA HIS A 126 -4.02 -23.54 4.19
C HIS A 126 -3.13 -22.35 4.58
N GLU A 127 -2.27 -21.90 3.68
CA GLU A 127 -1.43 -20.72 3.91
C GLU A 127 -2.28 -19.44 4.11
N MET A 128 -3.32 -19.25 3.29
CA MET A 128 -4.22 -18.11 3.44
C MET A 128 -4.96 -18.15 4.79
N LEU A 129 -5.47 -19.31 5.21
CA LEU A 129 -6.14 -19.49 6.50
C LEU A 129 -5.20 -19.24 7.68
N PHE A 130 -3.95 -19.69 7.57
CA PHE A 130 -2.92 -19.41 8.57
C PHE A 130 -2.66 -17.90 8.68
N ALA A 131 -2.53 -17.20 7.54
CA ALA A 131 -2.36 -15.75 7.52
C ALA A 131 -3.58 -14.99 8.10
N MET A 132 -4.80 -15.50 7.90
CA MET A 132 -6.01 -14.98 8.55
C MET A 132 -5.97 -15.18 10.07
N ALA A 133 -5.55 -16.36 10.55
CA ALA A 133 -5.42 -16.63 11.98
C ALA A 133 -4.40 -15.69 12.65
N GLU A 134 -3.23 -15.48 12.02
CA GLU A 134 -2.24 -14.51 12.49
C GLU A 134 -2.79 -13.07 12.53
N SER A 135 -3.54 -12.68 11.50
CA SER A 135 -4.18 -11.36 11.45
C SER A 135 -5.29 -11.20 12.49
N GLY A 136 -5.99 -12.30 12.84
CA GLY A 136 -6.98 -12.37 13.91
C GLY A 136 -6.37 -12.32 15.31
N GLY A 137 -5.05 -12.42 15.42
CA GLY A 137 -4.31 -12.26 16.65
C GLY A 137 -3.62 -13.51 17.18
N ALA A 138 -3.66 -14.62 16.44
CA ALA A 138 -2.93 -15.81 16.82
C ALA A 138 -1.41 -15.65 16.57
N SER A 139 -0.60 -16.25 17.42
CA SER A 139 0.86 -16.29 17.26
C SER A 139 1.40 -17.64 17.70
N ASN A 140 2.55 -18.06 17.13
CA ASN A 140 3.23 -19.32 17.47
C ASN A 140 2.37 -20.58 17.31
N ILE A 141 1.45 -20.58 16.35
CA ILE A 141 0.59 -21.73 16.05
C ILE A 141 1.43 -22.88 15.46
N ASP A 142 1.26 -24.10 15.97
CA ASP A 142 1.75 -25.31 15.29
C ASP A 142 1.01 -25.51 13.96
N VAL A 143 1.70 -25.25 12.85
CA VAL A 143 1.18 -25.35 11.49
C VAL A 143 0.63 -26.75 11.18
N ALA A 144 1.27 -27.81 11.69
CA ALA A 144 0.83 -29.17 11.42
C ALA A 144 -0.45 -29.51 12.18
N ALA A 145 -0.56 -29.07 13.43
CA ALA A 145 -1.79 -29.23 14.21
C ALA A 145 -2.94 -28.39 13.63
N PHE A 146 -2.66 -27.14 13.25
CA PHE A 146 -3.63 -26.25 12.60
C PHE A 146 -4.17 -26.84 11.31
N THR A 147 -3.29 -27.32 10.43
CA THR A 147 -3.67 -27.93 9.15
C THR A 147 -4.58 -29.14 9.37
N ARG A 148 -4.24 -30.02 10.32
CA ARG A 148 -5.09 -31.18 10.64
C ARG A 148 -6.48 -30.76 11.13
N ALA A 149 -6.56 -29.77 12.02
CA ALA A 149 -7.84 -29.29 12.55
C ALA A 149 -8.73 -28.67 11.46
N ILE A 150 -8.13 -27.95 10.50
CA ILE A 150 -8.84 -27.41 9.32
C ILE A 150 -9.32 -28.53 8.40
N GLU A 151 -8.47 -29.51 8.09
CA GLU A 151 -8.82 -30.64 7.21
C GLU A 151 -9.91 -31.53 7.81
N SER A 152 -9.89 -31.74 9.14
CA SER A 152 -10.91 -32.52 9.85
C SER A 152 -12.16 -31.72 10.21
N ALA A 153 -12.18 -30.42 9.93
CA ALA A 153 -13.21 -29.47 10.38
C ALA A 153 -13.51 -29.59 11.88
N ASP A 154 -12.46 -29.82 12.69
CA ASP A 154 -12.56 -30.00 14.14
C ASP A 154 -12.48 -28.65 14.86
N ALA A 155 -13.65 -28.11 15.18
CA ALA A 155 -13.77 -26.82 15.87
C ALA A 155 -13.14 -26.83 17.27
N ASP A 156 -13.23 -27.94 18.00
CA ASP A 156 -12.73 -28.02 19.38
C ASP A 156 -11.19 -28.01 19.39
N SER A 157 -10.58 -28.78 18.49
CA SER A 157 -9.11 -28.78 18.33
C SER A 157 -8.59 -27.43 17.83
N LEU A 158 -9.29 -26.77 16.90
CA LEU A 158 -8.88 -25.47 16.39
C LEU A 158 -9.02 -24.36 17.44
N ASP A 159 -10.11 -24.32 18.20
CA ASP A 159 -10.30 -23.34 19.28
C ASP A 159 -9.28 -23.54 20.40
N ALA A 160 -8.93 -24.79 20.74
CA ALA A 160 -7.88 -25.07 21.72
C ALA A 160 -6.51 -24.53 21.28
N LEU A 161 -6.14 -24.70 20.00
CA LEU A 161 -4.92 -24.14 19.43
C LEU A 161 -4.93 -22.61 19.45
N LEU A 162 -6.07 -21.99 19.11
CA LEU A 162 -6.19 -20.53 19.09
C LEU A 162 -6.17 -19.93 20.49
N LYS A 163 -6.73 -20.60 21.50
CA LYS A 163 -6.62 -20.19 22.91
C LYS A 163 -5.18 -20.17 23.41
N ASP A 164 -4.39 -21.18 23.05
CA ASP A 164 -2.95 -21.21 23.38
C ASP A 164 -2.19 -20.10 22.64
N ALA A 165 -2.55 -19.85 21.38
CA ALA A 165 -1.93 -18.83 20.53
C ALA A 165 -2.37 -17.39 20.85
N MET A 166 -3.42 -17.20 21.66
CA MET A 166 -4.05 -15.92 21.98
C MET A 166 -4.39 -15.78 23.49
N PRO A 167 -3.38 -15.72 24.38
CA PRO A 167 -3.60 -15.75 25.83
C PRO A 167 -4.37 -14.53 26.38
N ASP A 168 -4.25 -13.38 25.72
CA ASP A 168 -4.89 -12.11 26.12
C ASP A 168 -6.20 -11.82 25.35
N ALA A 169 -6.76 -12.81 24.66
CA ALA A 169 -7.97 -12.62 23.88
C ALA A 169 -9.19 -12.30 24.75
N ALA A 170 -10.10 -11.46 24.23
CA ALA A 170 -11.39 -11.25 24.85
C ALA A 170 -12.22 -12.54 24.90
N GLU A 171 -13.16 -12.61 25.84
CA GLU A 171 -14.13 -13.71 25.93
C GLU A 171 -14.83 -13.89 24.56
N ASP A 172 -14.95 -15.14 24.10
CA ASP A 172 -15.49 -15.54 22.79
C ASP A 172 -14.71 -15.14 21.52
N ALA A 173 -13.60 -14.40 21.62
CA ALA A 173 -12.83 -14.00 20.45
C ALA A 173 -12.22 -15.20 19.69
N THR A 174 -11.69 -16.20 20.41
CA THR A 174 -11.13 -17.42 19.81
C THR A 174 -12.21 -18.28 19.16
N ALA A 175 -13.38 -18.39 19.80
CA ALA A 175 -14.51 -19.14 19.27
C ALA A 175 -15.05 -18.48 17.98
N THR A 176 -15.14 -17.16 17.96
CA THR A 176 -15.54 -16.39 16.78
C THR A 176 -14.54 -16.57 15.62
N LEU A 177 -13.24 -16.49 15.92
CA LEU A 177 -12.19 -16.72 14.92
C LEU A 177 -12.21 -18.17 14.39
N THR A 178 -12.41 -19.15 15.27
CA THR A 178 -12.56 -20.57 14.92
C THR A 178 -13.68 -20.78 13.91
N ALA A 179 -14.88 -20.30 14.22
CA ALA A 179 -16.03 -20.41 13.32
C ALA A 179 -15.76 -19.73 11.97
N THR A 180 -15.16 -18.54 12.01
CA THR A 180 -14.80 -17.76 10.82
C THR A 180 -13.80 -18.49 9.92
N LEU A 181 -12.76 -19.10 10.50
CA LEU A 181 -11.74 -19.84 9.75
C LEU A 181 -12.30 -21.11 9.11
N LEU A 182 -13.18 -21.85 9.80
CA LEU A 182 -13.83 -23.03 9.26
C LEU A 182 -14.78 -22.69 8.10
N GLU A 183 -15.56 -21.60 8.24
CA GLU A 183 -16.40 -21.10 7.16
C GLU A 183 -15.55 -20.68 5.95
N ALA A 184 -14.47 -19.93 6.19
CA ALA A 184 -13.53 -19.53 5.14
C ALA A 184 -12.89 -20.76 4.45
N ALA A 185 -12.53 -21.80 5.20
CA ALA A 185 -11.93 -23.02 4.64
C ALA A 185 -12.86 -23.76 3.68
N ALA A 186 -14.16 -23.80 4.00
CA ALA A 186 -15.18 -24.38 3.14
C ALA A 186 -15.35 -23.54 1.86
N VAL A 187 -15.56 -22.24 2.04
CA VAL A 187 -15.89 -21.31 0.97
C VAL A 187 -14.75 -21.09 -0.03
N LEU A 188 -13.49 -21.04 0.43
CA LEU A 188 -12.32 -20.88 -0.44
C LEU A 188 -12.10 -22.07 -1.38
N GLY A 189 -12.67 -23.23 -1.06
CA GLY A 189 -12.65 -24.43 -1.90
C GLY A 189 -13.72 -24.47 -2.99
N GLU A 190 -14.63 -23.50 -3.03
CA GLU A 190 -15.76 -23.46 -3.96
C GLU A 190 -15.71 -22.29 -4.94
N ASP A 191 -16.28 -22.47 -6.14
CA ASP A 191 -16.50 -21.39 -7.09
C ASP A 191 -17.81 -20.65 -6.83
N HIS A 192 -17.68 -19.42 -6.36
CA HIS A 192 -18.79 -18.47 -6.21
C HIS A 192 -18.79 -17.37 -7.29
N GLU A 193 -17.68 -17.18 -8.01
CA GLU A 193 -17.45 -16.03 -8.88
C GLU A 193 -18.18 -16.18 -10.22
N LEU A 194 -17.99 -17.31 -10.92
CA LEU A 194 -18.68 -17.55 -12.19
C LEU A 194 -20.18 -17.66 -11.98
N ARG A 195 -20.60 -18.31 -10.88
CA ARG A 195 -22.01 -18.40 -10.48
C ARG A 195 -22.63 -17.01 -10.30
N ALA A 196 -21.92 -16.10 -9.63
CA ALA A 196 -22.37 -14.73 -9.45
C ALA A 196 -22.43 -13.94 -10.76
N ILE A 197 -21.46 -14.12 -11.65
CA ILE A 197 -21.46 -13.49 -12.98
C ILE A 197 -22.66 -13.93 -13.80
N LEU A 198 -22.92 -15.24 -13.88
CA LEU A 198 -24.09 -15.77 -14.58
C LEU A 198 -25.39 -15.24 -13.96
N ARG A 199 -25.46 -15.20 -12.62
CA ARG A 199 -26.61 -14.65 -11.90
C ARG A 199 -26.86 -13.17 -12.20
N ALA A 200 -25.79 -12.37 -12.33
CA ALA A 200 -25.90 -10.95 -12.67
C ALA A 200 -26.33 -10.75 -14.15
N LEU A 201 -25.82 -11.59 -15.06
CA LEU A 201 -26.23 -11.58 -16.47
C LEU A 201 -27.70 -11.98 -16.65
N ASP A 202 -28.22 -12.84 -15.78
CA ASP A 202 -29.65 -13.17 -15.68
C ASP A 202 -30.50 -12.06 -15.06
N GLY A 203 -29.92 -10.89 -14.75
CA GLY A 203 -30.62 -9.76 -14.14
C GLY A 203 -31.07 -10.01 -12.69
N ARG A 204 -30.45 -10.96 -12.00
CA ARG A 204 -30.83 -11.31 -10.62
C ARG A 204 -30.02 -10.53 -9.59
N PHE A 205 -30.62 -10.33 -8.42
CA PHE A 205 -29.98 -9.67 -7.29
C PHE A 205 -28.71 -10.40 -6.83
N ILE A 206 -27.61 -9.64 -6.70
CA ILE A 206 -26.32 -10.08 -6.14
C ILE A 206 -26.22 -9.56 -4.71
N GLN A 207 -25.92 -10.46 -3.77
CA GLN A 207 -25.84 -10.13 -2.36
C GLN A 207 -24.73 -9.09 -2.10
N PRO A 208 -25.02 -8.00 -1.36
CA PRO A 208 -24.02 -7.00 -1.04
C PRO A 208 -23.03 -7.50 0.01
N VAL A 209 -21.81 -6.99 -0.03
CA VAL A 209 -20.79 -7.19 1.01
C VAL A 209 -19.89 -5.96 1.11
N LYS A 210 -19.42 -5.63 2.31
CA LYS A 210 -18.40 -4.60 2.50
C LYS A 210 -17.12 -4.96 1.73
N GLY A 211 -16.49 -3.99 1.06
CA GLY A 211 -15.15 -4.19 0.50
C GLY A 211 -14.13 -4.56 1.58
N GLY A 212 -13.11 -5.36 1.25
CA GLY A 212 -12.25 -6.04 2.22
C GLY A 212 -10.78 -6.21 1.88
N ASP A 213 -9.94 -6.32 2.91
CA ASP A 213 -8.78 -7.21 2.87
C ASP A 213 -9.21 -8.50 3.59
N VAL A 214 -9.15 -9.65 2.91
CA VAL A 214 -9.66 -10.93 3.44
C VAL A 214 -8.87 -11.38 4.67
N LEU A 215 -7.59 -10.97 4.79
CA LEU A 215 -6.77 -11.32 5.95
C LEU A 215 -7.29 -10.67 7.23
N ARG A 216 -7.72 -9.39 7.14
CA ARG A 216 -8.21 -8.62 8.29
C ARG A 216 -9.70 -8.83 8.56
N ALA A 217 -10.47 -9.18 7.54
CA ALA A 217 -11.92 -9.34 7.61
C ALA A 217 -12.39 -10.55 6.79
N PRO A 218 -12.16 -11.79 7.29
CA PRO A 218 -12.50 -13.01 6.57
C PRO A 218 -14.00 -13.19 6.33
N GLU A 219 -14.86 -12.53 7.11
CA GLU A 219 -16.34 -12.53 6.95
C GLU A 219 -16.82 -11.95 5.60
N ILE A 220 -15.89 -11.38 4.83
CA ILE A 220 -16.11 -10.88 3.46
C ILE A 220 -16.07 -12.01 2.42
N LEU A 221 -15.76 -13.24 2.82
CA LEU A 221 -16.04 -14.45 2.03
C LEU A 221 -17.51 -14.89 2.19
N PRO A 222 -18.15 -15.49 1.17
CA PRO A 222 -17.62 -15.85 -0.16
C PRO A 222 -17.38 -14.69 -1.11
N THR A 223 -16.57 -14.97 -2.14
CA THR A 223 -16.45 -14.16 -3.36
C THR A 223 -17.72 -14.23 -4.21
N GLY A 224 -17.80 -13.44 -5.28
CA GLY A 224 -19.02 -13.36 -6.09
C GLY A 224 -20.14 -12.48 -5.50
N ARG A 225 -19.79 -11.53 -4.63
CA ARG A 225 -20.75 -10.61 -3.97
C ARG A 225 -20.58 -9.17 -4.48
N ASN A 226 -21.62 -8.34 -4.30
CA ASN A 226 -21.61 -6.95 -4.72
C ASN A 226 -20.93 -6.07 -3.66
N LEU A 227 -19.77 -5.55 -3.99
CA LEU A 227 -18.98 -4.77 -3.03
C LEU A 227 -19.61 -3.40 -2.80
N HIS A 228 -19.72 -2.99 -1.53
CA HIS A 228 -20.07 -1.61 -1.17
C HIS A 228 -19.02 -0.98 -0.24
N GLY A 229 -19.03 0.35 -0.21
CA GLY A 229 -18.22 1.16 0.72
C GLY A 229 -18.77 1.16 2.15
N PHE A 230 -18.15 1.95 3.02
CA PHE A 230 -18.62 2.15 4.40
C PHE A 230 -19.57 3.35 4.52
N ASP A 231 -20.02 3.63 5.73
CA ASP A 231 -20.68 4.88 6.10
C ASP A 231 -19.63 6.02 6.32
N PRO A 232 -19.55 7.04 5.44
CA PRO A 232 -18.58 8.12 5.58
C PRO A 232 -18.81 8.99 6.81
N PHE A 233 -20.01 8.98 7.41
CA PHE A 233 -20.30 9.76 8.62
C PHE A 233 -19.60 9.20 9.86
N ARG A 234 -19.08 7.98 9.81
CA ARG A 234 -18.41 7.32 10.93
C ARG A 234 -16.89 7.36 10.85
N LEU A 235 -16.34 8.06 9.87
CA LEU A 235 -14.90 8.20 9.72
C LEU A 235 -14.33 9.49 10.33
N PRO A 236 -13.18 9.41 11.02
CA PRO A 236 -12.45 8.18 11.37
C PRO A 236 -13.13 7.41 12.52
N ALA A 237 -13.05 6.08 12.49
CA ALA A 237 -13.55 5.24 13.59
C ALA A 237 -12.73 5.43 14.87
N SER A 238 -13.27 5.05 16.03
CA SER A 238 -12.59 5.21 17.33
C SER A 238 -11.27 4.44 17.40
N PHE A 239 -11.24 3.18 16.93
CA PHE A 239 -10.01 2.41 16.82
C PHE A 239 -9.00 3.07 15.86
N ALA A 240 -9.49 3.56 14.71
CA ALA A 240 -8.66 4.24 13.73
C ALA A 240 -8.06 5.54 14.28
N HIS A 241 -8.77 6.23 15.18
CA HIS A 241 -8.27 7.40 15.88
C HIS A 241 -7.07 7.06 16.76
N SER A 242 -7.21 6.08 17.67
CA SER A 242 -6.11 5.64 18.54
C SER A 242 -4.90 5.16 17.74
N GLU A 243 -5.14 4.39 16.68
CA GLU A 243 -4.08 3.90 15.81
C GLU A 243 -3.41 5.04 15.02
N GLY A 244 -4.17 6.03 14.51
CA GLY A 244 -3.64 7.20 13.84
C GLY A 244 -2.76 8.07 14.74
N CYS A 245 -3.14 8.27 16.01
CA CYS A 245 -2.32 8.96 17.01
C CYS A 245 -1.01 8.22 17.25
N ARG A 246 -1.07 6.90 17.47
CA ARG A 246 0.10 6.05 17.67
C ARG A 246 1.07 6.13 16.47
N GLN A 247 0.54 6.14 15.25
CA GLN A 247 1.35 6.27 14.04
C GLN A 247 1.98 7.66 13.87
N ALA A 248 1.27 8.72 14.24
CA ALA A 248 1.82 10.08 14.26
C ALA A 248 2.98 10.19 15.26
N GLU A 249 2.84 9.65 16.47
CA GLU A 249 3.91 9.63 17.48
C GLU A 249 5.14 8.85 17.01
N GLN A 250 4.95 7.68 16.39
CA GLN A 250 6.06 6.91 15.83
C GLN A 250 6.78 7.67 14.72
N LEU A 251 6.05 8.40 13.87
CA LEU A 251 6.63 9.22 12.80
C LEU A 251 7.51 10.32 13.37
N LEU A 252 7.00 11.05 14.36
CA LEU A 252 7.71 12.14 15.01
C LEU A 252 8.93 11.63 15.80
N ALA A 253 8.80 10.53 16.53
CA ALA A 253 9.89 9.91 17.27
C ALA A 253 11.02 9.46 16.34
N ARG A 254 10.68 8.87 15.17
CA ARG A 254 11.69 8.50 14.17
C ARG A 254 12.42 9.72 13.65
N HIS A 255 11.69 10.75 13.21
CA HIS A 255 12.30 11.97 12.68
C HIS A 255 13.22 12.62 13.73
N GLN A 256 12.77 12.73 14.98
CA GLN A 256 13.54 13.29 16.08
C GLN A 256 14.81 12.47 16.38
N SER A 257 14.76 11.15 16.26
CA SER A 257 15.93 10.29 16.46
C SER A 257 17.01 10.47 15.38
N GLU A 258 16.62 10.91 14.18
CA GLU A 258 17.52 11.10 13.03
C GLU A 258 18.04 12.54 12.91
N SER A 259 17.17 13.54 13.07
CA SER A 259 17.51 14.96 12.89
C SER A 259 17.77 15.71 14.21
N GLY A 260 17.39 15.14 15.35
CA GLY A 260 17.47 15.80 16.66
C GLY A 260 16.33 16.77 16.98
N ALA A 261 15.43 17.04 16.02
CA ALA A 261 14.31 17.97 16.16
C ALA A 261 12.99 17.40 15.62
N LEU A 262 11.87 17.99 16.03
CA LEU A 262 10.57 17.71 15.41
C LEU A 262 10.52 18.38 14.02
N PRO A 263 9.86 17.76 13.03
CA PRO A 263 9.63 18.42 11.75
C PRO A 263 8.66 19.59 11.95
N GLU A 264 8.89 20.73 11.30
CA GLU A 264 7.95 21.85 11.31
C GLU A 264 6.76 21.58 10.36
N SER A 265 7.01 20.89 9.25
CA SER A 265 5.99 20.58 8.24
C SER A 265 6.09 19.14 7.69
N VAL A 266 4.93 18.50 7.55
CA VAL A 266 4.78 17.13 7.01
C VAL A 266 3.80 17.13 5.84
N ALA A 267 4.25 16.64 4.68
CA ALA A 267 3.37 16.39 3.53
C ALA A 267 2.76 14.99 3.59
N LEU A 268 1.46 14.90 3.82
CA LEU A 268 0.68 13.65 3.80
C LEU A 268 -0.04 13.47 2.48
N VAL A 269 -0.08 12.24 1.99
CA VAL A 269 -0.96 11.91 0.86
C VAL A 269 -2.04 10.92 1.28
N LEU A 270 -3.31 11.35 1.16
CA LEU A 270 -4.47 10.56 1.54
C LEU A 270 -5.19 9.96 0.34
N TRP A 271 -5.45 8.65 0.44
CA TRP A 271 -6.16 7.88 -0.57
C TRP A 271 -7.47 7.41 0.00
N GLY A 272 -8.51 7.46 -0.84
CA GLY A 272 -9.80 6.90 -0.44
C GLY A 272 -9.63 5.42 -0.11
N THR A 273 -8.77 4.71 -0.86
CA THR A 273 -8.42 3.30 -0.69
C THR A 273 -7.99 2.96 0.72
N ASP A 274 -6.99 3.68 1.22
CA ASP A 274 -6.32 3.37 2.47
C ASP A 274 -7.24 3.71 3.64
N ASN A 275 -8.02 4.78 3.52
CA ASN A 275 -9.01 5.18 4.50
C ASN A 275 -10.22 4.22 4.51
N LEU A 276 -10.64 3.67 3.35
CA LEU A 276 -11.58 2.54 3.29
C LEU A 276 -11.05 1.28 3.98
N LYS A 277 -9.75 0.98 3.89
CA LYS A 277 -9.14 -0.18 4.54
C LYS A 277 -9.04 -0.07 6.05
N THR A 278 -8.73 1.11 6.51
CA THR A 278 -8.33 1.34 7.90
C THR A 278 -9.39 2.07 8.71
N GLU A 279 -10.58 2.31 8.14
CA GLU A 279 -11.63 3.11 8.76
C GLU A 279 -11.13 4.51 9.17
N GLY A 280 -10.26 5.09 8.35
CA GLY A 280 -9.81 6.48 8.48
C GLY A 280 -8.54 6.70 9.29
N VAL A 281 -7.66 5.70 9.48
CA VAL A 281 -6.41 5.86 10.23
C VAL A 281 -5.56 7.01 9.68
N SER A 282 -5.46 7.17 8.36
CA SER A 282 -4.65 8.23 7.76
C SER A 282 -5.25 9.63 7.98
N ILE A 283 -6.58 9.75 8.04
CA ILE A 283 -7.26 10.99 8.44
C ILE A 283 -6.96 11.29 9.91
N ALA A 284 -7.08 10.29 10.79
CA ALA A 284 -6.77 10.44 12.20
C ALA A 284 -5.31 10.84 12.45
N GLN A 285 -4.38 10.28 11.68
CA GLN A 285 -2.96 10.63 11.75
C GLN A 285 -2.71 12.10 11.36
N ALA A 286 -3.38 12.59 10.32
CA ALA A 286 -3.31 14.00 9.93
C ALA A 286 -3.84 14.93 11.04
N LEU A 287 -4.97 14.57 11.63
CA LEU A 287 -5.55 15.30 12.76
C LEU A 287 -4.60 15.29 13.97
N ALA A 288 -4.03 14.13 14.30
CA ALA A 288 -3.10 13.98 15.40
C ALA A 288 -1.86 14.89 15.23
N LEU A 289 -1.27 14.95 14.04
CA LEU A 289 -0.13 15.83 13.75
C LEU A 289 -0.46 17.32 13.97
N LEU A 290 -1.63 17.77 13.50
CA LEU A 290 -2.17 19.12 13.73
C LEU A 290 -2.54 19.39 15.20
N GLY A 291 -2.62 18.35 16.03
CA GLY A 291 -3.11 18.44 17.41
C GLY A 291 -4.62 18.65 17.48
N ALA A 292 -5.35 18.01 16.57
CA ALA A 292 -6.80 18.04 16.46
C ALA A 292 -7.40 16.62 16.62
N GLU A 293 -8.68 16.57 16.93
CA GLU A 293 -9.47 15.33 17.00
C GLU A 293 -10.81 15.50 16.27
N PRO A 294 -11.43 14.41 15.79
CA PRO A 294 -12.75 14.45 15.17
C PRO A 294 -13.83 14.77 16.22
N ARG A 295 -14.58 15.84 16.00
CA ARG A 295 -15.78 16.18 16.77
C ARG A 295 -16.95 15.34 16.30
N GLN A 296 -17.59 14.65 17.24
CA GLN A 296 -18.76 13.82 16.99
C GLN A 296 -20.05 14.49 17.49
N ASP A 297 -21.17 14.21 16.83
CA ASP A 297 -22.50 14.57 17.31
C ASP A 297 -23.05 13.54 18.32
N SER A 298 -24.23 13.78 18.88
CA SER A 298 -24.88 12.87 19.83
C SER A 298 -25.23 11.49 19.25
N TYR A 299 -25.22 11.34 17.92
CA TYR A 299 -25.46 10.08 17.21
C TYR A 299 -24.16 9.38 16.80
N GLY A 300 -23.00 9.90 17.21
CA GLY A 300 -21.67 9.35 16.89
C GLY A 300 -21.19 9.64 15.46
N ARG A 301 -21.81 10.60 14.76
CA ARG A 301 -21.36 11.03 13.43
C ARG A 301 -20.29 12.09 13.55
N VAL A 302 -19.26 12.00 12.73
CA VAL A 302 -18.20 13.01 12.63
C VAL A 302 -18.73 14.25 11.90
N VAL A 303 -18.65 15.41 12.56
CA VAL A 303 -19.27 16.66 12.10
C VAL A 303 -18.29 17.84 12.01
N GLY A 304 -17.02 17.63 12.34
CA GLY A 304 -15.98 18.67 12.26
C GLY A 304 -14.77 18.34 13.12
N ALA A 305 -13.84 19.28 13.23
CA ALA A 305 -12.63 19.13 14.04
C ALA A 305 -12.74 19.88 15.38
N ARG A 306 -11.94 19.46 16.35
CA ARG A 306 -11.69 20.20 17.60
C ARG A 306 -10.20 20.16 17.90
N LEU A 307 -9.61 21.30 18.30
CA LEU A 307 -8.22 21.32 18.75
C LEU A 307 -8.08 20.76 20.16
N LEU A 308 -7.02 19.99 20.36
CA LEU A 308 -6.52 19.62 21.68
C LEU A 308 -5.70 20.78 22.26
N PRO A 309 -5.84 21.12 23.56
CA PRO A 309 -4.95 22.06 24.21
C PRO A 309 -3.48 21.63 24.12
N LEU A 310 -2.54 22.58 24.05
CA LEU A 310 -1.11 22.29 23.93
C LEU A 310 -0.59 21.49 25.14
N GLU A 311 -1.14 21.70 26.33
CA GLU A 311 -0.79 20.96 27.55
C GLU A 311 -1.16 19.48 27.43
N GLN A 312 -2.26 19.17 26.73
CA GLN A 312 -2.67 17.80 26.45
C GLN A 312 -1.86 17.21 25.28
N LEU A 313 -1.51 18.03 24.29
CA LEU A 313 -0.73 17.60 23.13
C LEU A 313 0.73 17.27 23.49
N GLY A 314 1.31 17.97 24.46
CA GLY A 314 2.66 17.72 24.99
C GLY A 314 3.80 18.04 24.02
N ARG A 315 3.50 18.67 22.88
CA ARG A 315 4.46 19.07 21.83
C ARG A 315 3.88 20.21 20.98
N PRO A 316 4.70 20.86 20.14
CA PRO A 316 4.22 21.79 19.12
C PRO A 316 3.24 21.13 18.13
N ARG A 317 2.34 21.95 17.57
CA ARG A 317 1.51 21.56 16.42
C ARG A 317 2.37 21.55 15.17
N ILE A 318 2.29 20.46 14.41
CA ILE A 318 3.05 20.29 13.17
C ILE A 318 2.21 20.81 12.01
N ASP A 319 2.80 21.54 11.08
CA ASP A 319 2.11 21.92 9.84
C ASP A 319 1.93 20.69 8.95
N VAL A 320 0.76 20.55 8.35
CA VAL A 320 0.40 19.34 7.60
C VAL A 320 -0.16 19.71 6.25
N LEU A 321 0.63 19.52 5.20
CA LEU A 321 0.17 19.60 3.83
C LEU A 321 -0.52 18.29 3.44
N VAL A 322 -1.81 18.33 3.16
CA VAL A 322 -2.58 17.14 2.77
C VAL A 322 -2.87 17.16 1.28
N THR A 323 -2.28 16.23 0.53
CA THR A 323 -2.68 15.98 -0.87
C THR A 323 -3.65 14.81 -0.96
N LEU A 324 -4.86 15.08 -1.44
CA LEU A 324 -5.92 14.11 -1.65
C LEU A 324 -5.87 13.51 -3.06
N SER A 325 -6.18 12.23 -3.16
CA SER A 325 -6.56 11.64 -4.46
C SER A 325 -7.93 12.16 -4.92
N GLY A 326 -8.18 12.24 -6.24
CA GLY A 326 -9.50 12.64 -6.76
C GLY A 326 -10.62 11.71 -6.28
N ILE A 327 -10.31 10.41 -6.11
CA ILE A 327 -11.23 9.44 -5.53
C ILE A 327 -11.55 9.77 -4.06
N PHE A 328 -10.58 10.22 -3.26
CA PHE A 328 -10.83 10.64 -1.88
C PHE A 328 -11.79 11.83 -1.84
N ARG A 329 -11.54 12.85 -2.68
CA ARG A 329 -12.41 14.03 -2.81
C ARG A 329 -13.86 13.64 -3.07
N ASP A 330 -14.09 12.73 -4.02
CA ASP A 330 -15.45 12.38 -4.45
C ASP A 330 -16.23 11.59 -3.39
N LEU A 331 -15.54 10.83 -2.54
CA LEU A 331 -16.18 9.92 -1.58
C LEU A 331 -16.20 10.44 -0.16
N LEU A 332 -15.25 11.29 0.19
CA LEU A 332 -15.01 11.77 1.54
C LEU A 332 -14.97 13.31 1.59
N PRO A 333 -15.98 14.02 1.03
CA PRO A 333 -16.01 15.48 1.04
C PRO A 333 -16.11 16.03 2.47
N MET A 334 -16.81 15.33 3.37
CA MET A 334 -16.89 15.72 4.77
C MET A 334 -15.54 15.61 5.48
N GLN A 335 -14.76 14.56 5.21
CA GLN A 335 -13.42 14.42 5.78
C GLN A 335 -12.44 15.43 5.16
N THR A 336 -12.67 15.83 3.91
CA THR A 336 -11.92 16.94 3.28
C THR A 336 -12.17 18.25 4.03
N GLN A 337 -13.44 18.57 4.33
CA GLN A 337 -13.81 19.73 5.15
C GLN A 337 -13.27 19.63 6.59
N LEU A 338 -13.33 18.44 7.21
CA LEU A 338 -12.79 18.16 8.53
C LEU A 338 -11.29 18.53 8.63
N LEU A 339 -10.50 18.11 7.64
CA LEU A 339 -9.06 18.40 7.60
C LEU A 339 -8.80 19.90 7.37
N ALA A 340 -9.57 20.53 6.48
CA ALA A 340 -9.46 21.97 6.23
C ALA A 340 -9.87 22.80 7.46
N GLU A 341 -10.91 22.38 8.19
CA GLU A 341 -11.33 22.99 9.45
C GLU A 341 -10.24 22.84 10.52
N ALA A 342 -9.61 21.66 10.63
CA ALA A 342 -8.51 21.44 11.58
C ALA A 342 -7.31 22.38 11.29
N SER A 343 -6.90 22.51 10.02
CA SER A 343 -5.83 23.44 9.62
C SER A 343 -6.19 24.90 9.90
N TRP A 344 -7.43 25.31 9.61
CA TRP A 344 -7.91 26.65 9.91
C TRP A 344 -7.91 26.94 11.41
N LEU A 345 -8.43 26.02 12.22
CA LEU A 345 -8.43 26.18 13.68
C LEU A 345 -6.99 26.30 14.21
N ALA A 346 -6.07 25.45 13.76
CA ALA A 346 -4.67 25.50 14.18
C ALA A 346 -4.01 26.84 13.77
N ALA A 347 -4.27 27.34 12.55
CA ALA A 347 -3.72 28.61 12.09
C ALA A 347 -4.24 29.83 12.89
N THR A 348 -5.52 29.79 13.30
CA THR A 348 -6.20 30.90 13.99
C THR A 348 -6.07 30.87 15.51
N ALA A 349 -5.57 29.77 16.08
CA ALA A 349 -5.34 29.64 17.51
C ALA A 349 -4.38 30.73 18.02
N ASP A 350 -4.68 31.29 19.20
CA ASP A 350 -3.83 32.28 19.87
C ASP A 350 -2.72 31.57 20.65
N GLU A 351 -1.76 31.04 19.92
CA GLU A 351 -0.62 30.27 20.43
C GLU A 351 0.70 30.87 19.91
N ASP A 352 1.78 30.63 20.64
CA ASP A 352 3.13 31.03 20.22
C ASP A 352 3.53 30.28 18.94
N ILE A 353 4.18 30.97 18.01
CA ILE A 353 4.63 30.42 16.71
C ILE A 353 5.65 29.29 16.90
N GLU A 354 6.39 29.28 18.00
CA GLU A 354 7.34 28.22 18.35
C GLU A 354 6.65 26.95 18.89
N GLN A 355 5.36 27.04 19.24
CA GLN A 355 4.53 25.90 19.66
C GLN A 355 3.46 25.54 18.61
N ASN A 356 3.36 26.33 17.54
CA ASN A 356 2.37 26.13 16.49
C ASN A 356 2.97 26.47 15.12
N PHE A 357 3.54 25.46 14.47
CA PHE A 357 4.19 25.61 13.18
C PHE A 357 3.19 25.90 12.05
N VAL A 358 1.93 25.46 12.18
CA VAL A 358 0.86 25.85 11.25
C VAL A 358 0.73 27.38 11.25
N ARG A 359 0.58 27.98 12.44
CA ARG A 359 0.45 29.43 12.59
C ARG A 359 1.71 30.16 12.13
N LYS A 360 2.89 29.66 12.47
CA LYS A 360 4.19 30.20 12.02
C LYS A 360 4.23 30.35 10.50
N HIS A 361 3.96 29.27 9.75
CA HIS A 361 4.02 29.29 8.29
C HIS A 361 2.91 30.13 7.66
N VAL A 362 1.69 30.07 8.21
CA VAL A 362 0.55 30.86 7.71
C VAL A 362 0.80 32.36 7.84
N LEU A 363 1.32 32.82 8.99
CA LEU A 363 1.64 34.23 9.20
C LEU A 363 2.82 34.69 8.31
N ALA A 364 3.82 33.82 8.11
CA ALA A 364 4.93 34.11 7.19
C ALA A 364 4.42 34.28 5.75
N TYR A 365 3.58 33.35 5.27
CA TYR A 365 2.99 33.43 3.93
C TYR A 365 2.14 34.69 3.76
N GLN A 366 1.32 35.02 4.76
CA GLN A 366 0.48 36.21 4.77
C GLN A 366 1.31 37.49 4.70
N ALA A 367 2.41 37.59 5.45
CA ALA A 367 3.29 38.75 5.44
C ALA A 367 4.02 38.93 4.09
N GLU A 368 4.40 37.82 3.45
CA GLU A 368 5.10 37.82 2.17
C GLU A 368 4.17 38.19 0.99
N HIS A 369 2.93 37.68 0.98
CA HIS A 369 2.03 37.77 -0.17
C HIS A 369 0.88 38.77 0.00
N GLY A 370 0.64 39.28 1.21
CA GLY A 370 -0.43 40.25 1.49
C GLY A 370 -1.85 39.68 1.31
N CYS A 371 -2.04 38.38 1.51
CA CYS A 371 -3.33 37.70 1.36
C CYS A 371 -4.12 37.63 2.68
N ASP A 372 -5.37 37.17 2.59
CA ASP A 372 -6.16 36.90 3.79
C ASP A 372 -5.67 35.64 4.53
N LEU A 373 -6.05 35.54 5.80
CA LEU A 373 -5.65 34.39 6.62
C LEU A 373 -6.29 33.10 6.09
N GLU A 374 -7.49 33.19 5.50
CA GLU A 374 -8.26 32.02 5.03
C GLU A 374 -7.59 31.36 3.82
N GLN A 375 -7.03 32.14 2.91
CA GLN A 375 -6.20 31.69 1.81
C GLN A 375 -4.85 31.16 2.29
N ALA A 376 -4.18 31.87 3.20
CA ALA A 376 -2.87 31.45 3.71
C ALA A 376 -2.92 30.12 4.50
N ALA A 377 -4.06 29.85 5.17
CA ALA A 377 -4.29 28.64 5.97
C ALA A 377 -4.71 27.40 5.15
N LEU A 378 -4.85 27.52 3.83
CA LEU A 378 -5.20 26.37 3.00
C LEU A 378 -4.06 25.34 2.99
N ARG A 379 -4.38 24.12 3.43
CA ARG A 379 -3.43 22.99 3.50
C ARG A 379 -3.95 21.71 2.87
N VAL A 380 -5.20 21.68 2.43
CA VAL A 380 -5.83 20.50 1.82
C VAL A 380 -5.97 20.72 0.32
N PHE A 381 -5.28 19.89 -0.46
CA PHE A 381 -5.16 20.03 -1.91
C PHE A 381 -5.64 18.77 -2.63
N SER A 382 -6.21 18.91 -3.83
CA SER A 382 -6.59 17.79 -4.69
C SER A 382 -6.54 18.18 -6.16
N ASN A 383 -7.09 17.30 -7.00
CA ASN A 383 -7.35 17.60 -8.39
C ASN A 383 -8.56 18.53 -8.56
N ALA A 384 -8.60 19.25 -9.68
CA ALA A 384 -9.81 19.89 -10.18
C ALA A 384 -10.98 18.90 -10.24
N GLU A 385 -12.20 19.37 -10.03
CA GLU A 385 -13.41 18.56 -10.10
C GLU A 385 -13.47 17.75 -11.42
N GLY A 386 -13.80 16.47 -11.33
CA GLY A 386 -13.81 15.54 -12.47
C GLY A 386 -12.43 15.11 -13.00
N ALA A 387 -11.34 15.70 -12.52
CA ALA A 387 -9.97 15.27 -12.84
C ALA A 387 -9.42 14.29 -11.80
N TYR A 388 -8.58 13.37 -12.26
CA TYR A 388 -7.92 12.35 -11.44
C TYR A 388 -6.43 12.27 -11.79
N GLY A 389 -5.62 11.89 -10.79
CA GLY A 389 -4.19 11.67 -10.95
C GLY A 389 -3.36 12.94 -11.17
N SER A 390 -2.06 12.85 -10.96
CA SER A 390 -1.10 13.94 -11.20
C SER A 390 -0.60 13.99 -12.65
N ASN A 391 -0.98 13.05 -13.52
CA ASN A 391 -0.42 12.82 -14.86
C ASN A 391 1.08 12.56 -14.93
N VAL A 392 1.83 12.69 -13.84
CA VAL A 392 3.25 12.31 -13.74
C VAL A 392 3.46 10.86 -14.20
N ASN A 393 2.56 9.94 -13.84
CA ASN A 393 2.62 8.56 -14.33
C ASN A 393 2.51 8.46 -15.86
N LEU A 394 1.67 9.29 -16.50
CA LEU A 394 1.53 9.28 -17.95
C LEU A 394 2.76 9.87 -18.65
N MET A 395 3.37 10.89 -18.05
CA MET A 395 4.64 11.44 -18.54
C MET A 395 5.76 10.40 -18.44
N LEU A 396 5.88 9.71 -17.30
CA LEU A 396 6.81 8.61 -17.11
C LEU A 396 6.57 7.45 -18.09
N ASP A 397 5.31 7.01 -18.25
CA ASP A 397 4.94 5.92 -19.16
C ASP A 397 5.23 6.26 -20.64
N SER A 398 5.05 7.54 -21.01
CA SER A 398 5.30 7.99 -22.38
C SER A 398 6.78 8.29 -22.66
N GLY A 399 7.61 8.45 -21.63
CA GLY A 399 9.00 8.91 -21.75
C GLY A 399 9.14 10.31 -22.35
N ARG A 400 8.09 11.14 -22.28
CA ARG A 400 8.05 12.50 -22.84
C ARG A 400 8.24 13.54 -21.74
N TRP A 401 9.45 13.63 -21.24
CA TRP A 401 9.90 14.63 -20.26
C TRP A 401 11.42 14.76 -20.39
N GLU A 402 11.95 15.97 -20.19
CA GLU A 402 13.40 16.23 -20.31
C GLU A 402 14.07 16.39 -18.95
N ASP A 403 13.38 16.99 -17.97
CA ASP A 403 13.88 17.21 -16.62
C ASP A 403 12.84 16.95 -15.52
N GLU A 404 13.31 16.93 -14.26
CA GLU A 404 12.46 16.72 -13.08
C GLU A 404 11.53 17.91 -12.80
N GLU A 405 11.84 19.10 -13.31
CA GLU A 405 11.06 20.31 -13.09
C GLU A 405 9.72 20.26 -13.83
N GLU A 406 9.71 19.72 -15.06
CA GLU A 406 8.49 19.43 -15.82
C GLU A 406 7.52 18.49 -15.06
N LEU A 407 8.07 17.49 -14.36
CA LEU A 407 7.26 16.56 -13.56
C LEU A 407 6.63 17.26 -12.35
N ALA A 408 7.40 18.13 -11.69
CA ALA A 408 6.93 18.93 -10.56
C ALA A 408 5.88 19.97 -10.99
N ASP A 409 6.06 20.64 -12.12
CA ASP A 409 5.08 21.58 -12.66
C ASP A 409 3.78 20.88 -13.04
N CYS A 410 3.87 19.73 -13.70
CA CYS A 410 2.70 18.90 -14.01
C CYS A 410 1.94 18.52 -12.73
N TYR A 411 2.68 18.17 -11.67
CA TYR A 411 2.09 17.87 -10.36
C TYR A 411 1.37 19.08 -9.78
N THR A 412 2.04 20.23 -9.63
CA THR A 412 1.44 21.44 -9.01
C THR A 412 0.27 21.97 -9.83
N GLN A 413 0.33 21.96 -11.15
CA GLN A 413 -0.80 22.41 -11.98
C GLN A 413 -2.02 21.52 -11.80
N ARG A 414 -1.84 20.21 -11.63
CA ARG A 414 -2.96 19.26 -11.50
C ARG A 414 -3.44 19.06 -10.08
N LYS A 415 -2.58 19.26 -9.09
CA LYS A 415 -2.86 19.08 -7.65
C LYS A 415 -3.03 20.38 -6.88
N GLY A 416 -2.78 21.53 -7.51
CA GLY A 416 -2.90 22.85 -6.89
C GLY A 416 -4.31 23.35 -6.68
N PHE A 417 -5.31 22.48 -6.44
CA PHE A 417 -6.68 22.90 -6.12
C PHE A 417 -6.92 22.73 -4.63
N ALA A 418 -6.98 23.84 -3.90
CA ALA A 418 -7.14 23.89 -2.46
C ALA A 418 -8.62 23.88 -2.04
N TYR A 419 -8.88 23.30 -0.87
CA TYR A 419 -10.20 23.23 -0.22
C TYR A 419 -10.21 24.10 1.04
N ASP A 420 -11.21 24.97 1.16
CA ASP A 420 -11.48 25.68 2.40
C ASP A 420 -12.33 24.82 3.37
N ARG A 421 -12.52 25.33 4.59
CA ARG A 421 -13.35 24.70 5.63
C ARG A 421 -14.84 24.55 5.24
N HIS A 422 -15.30 25.28 4.22
CA HIS A 422 -16.66 25.20 3.69
C HIS A 422 -16.76 24.24 2.49
N GLY A 423 -15.63 23.68 2.04
CA GLY A 423 -15.53 22.78 0.89
C GLY A 423 -15.48 23.50 -0.46
N LYS A 424 -15.32 24.82 -0.49
CA LYS A 424 -15.11 25.57 -1.73
C LYS A 424 -13.72 25.25 -2.27
N VAL A 425 -13.65 25.05 -3.58
CA VAL A 425 -12.40 24.72 -4.28
C VAL A 425 -11.91 25.94 -5.04
N SER A 426 -10.60 26.22 -4.95
CA SER A 426 -9.94 27.23 -5.77
C SER A 426 -8.54 26.78 -6.17
N GLN A 427 -8.07 27.22 -7.34
CA GLN A 427 -6.71 26.93 -7.78
C GLN A 427 -5.74 27.84 -7.03
N GLN A 428 -4.79 27.25 -6.32
CA GLN A 428 -3.81 27.87 -5.43
C GLN A 428 -2.43 27.22 -5.67
N SER A 429 -1.96 27.22 -6.92
CA SER A 429 -0.69 26.60 -7.32
C SER A 429 0.53 27.26 -6.65
N ASP A 430 0.51 28.58 -6.51
CA ASP A 430 1.62 29.34 -5.89
C ASP A 430 1.74 29.03 -4.40
N LEU A 431 0.62 28.99 -3.69
CA LEU A 431 0.58 28.56 -2.29
C LEU A 431 1.07 27.11 -2.14
N LEU A 432 0.65 26.20 -3.02
CA LEU A 432 1.12 24.81 -2.98
C LEU A 432 2.65 24.75 -3.13
N ASN A 433 3.21 25.47 -4.11
CA ASN A 433 4.67 25.52 -4.30
C ASN A 433 5.40 26.03 -3.06
N ARG A 434 4.92 27.14 -2.47
CA ARG A 434 5.54 27.73 -1.29
C ARG A 434 5.47 26.81 -0.07
N VAL A 435 4.32 26.18 0.17
CA VAL A 435 4.17 25.20 1.27
C VAL A 435 5.05 23.98 1.05
N LEU A 436 5.21 23.50 -0.18
CA LEU A 436 6.08 22.37 -0.52
C LEU A 436 7.58 22.67 -0.28
N GLU A 437 7.98 23.94 -0.26
CA GLU A 437 9.35 24.33 0.09
C GLU A 437 9.62 24.16 1.60
N ASP A 438 8.61 24.41 2.45
CA ASP A 438 8.77 24.30 3.90
C ASP A 438 8.63 22.85 4.41
N VAL A 439 8.35 21.87 3.54
CA VAL A 439 8.17 20.47 3.95
C VAL A 439 9.48 19.81 4.34
N ASP A 440 9.58 19.39 5.61
CA ASP A 440 10.71 18.60 6.13
C ASP A 440 10.54 17.10 5.86
N LEU A 441 9.30 16.63 5.70
CA LEU A 441 9.01 15.22 5.62
C LEU A 441 7.81 14.90 4.72
N ALA A 442 8.04 14.09 3.70
CA ALA A 442 6.98 13.50 2.88
C ALA A 442 6.54 12.13 3.42
N TYR A 443 5.24 11.92 3.57
CA TYR A 443 4.70 10.69 4.13
C TYR A 443 3.49 10.11 3.37
N GLN A 444 3.49 8.78 3.29
CA GLN A 444 2.42 7.97 2.71
C GLN A 444 2.20 6.71 3.53
N ASN A 445 0.93 6.40 3.82
CA ASN A 445 0.52 5.08 4.29
C ASN A 445 0.51 4.06 3.14
N LEU A 446 0.95 2.83 3.41
CA LEU A 446 0.58 1.65 2.63
C LEU A 446 -0.31 0.76 3.46
N ASP A 447 -1.37 0.26 2.85
CA ASP A 447 -2.50 -0.33 3.53
C ASP A 447 -2.65 -1.85 3.31
N SER A 448 -1.97 -2.43 2.31
CA SER A 448 -2.07 -3.86 1.99
C SER A 448 -0.76 -4.44 1.44
N VAL A 449 -0.55 -5.71 1.77
CA VAL A 449 0.54 -6.56 1.28
C VAL A 449 0.53 -6.71 -0.24
N GLU A 450 -0.65 -6.67 -0.85
CA GLU A 450 -0.78 -6.94 -2.27
C GLU A 450 -0.34 -5.77 -3.15
N LEU A 451 -0.53 -4.55 -2.65
CA LEU A 451 -0.28 -3.32 -3.39
C LEU A 451 0.82 -2.52 -2.71
N GLY A 452 2.05 -2.92 -3.03
CA GLY A 452 3.24 -2.19 -2.61
C GLY A 452 3.57 -1.02 -3.54
N VAL A 453 4.58 -0.23 -3.13
CA VAL A 453 5.04 0.95 -3.87
C VAL A 453 5.38 0.70 -5.34
N THR A 454 5.85 -0.50 -5.69
CA THR A 454 6.24 -0.87 -7.07
C THR A 454 5.12 -1.53 -7.88
N THR A 455 3.99 -1.87 -7.27
CA THR A 455 2.90 -2.61 -7.94
C THR A 455 1.98 -1.70 -8.74
N SER A 456 1.95 -0.42 -8.41
CA SER A 456 1.10 0.57 -9.04
C SER A 456 1.90 1.84 -9.34
N THR A 457 1.85 2.29 -10.59
CA THR A 457 2.44 3.57 -11.03
C THR A 457 1.81 4.78 -10.36
N THR A 458 0.67 4.59 -9.70
CA THR A 458 0.01 5.64 -8.92
C THR A 458 0.85 6.09 -7.73
N THR A 459 1.69 5.20 -7.18
CA THR A 459 2.61 5.55 -6.09
C THR A 459 3.76 6.41 -6.62
N SER A 460 4.41 6.07 -7.74
CA SER A 460 5.46 6.93 -8.31
C SER A 460 4.93 8.29 -8.79
N ALA A 461 3.71 8.34 -9.33
CA ALA A 461 3.05 9.61 -9.70
C ALA A 461 2.83 10.56 -8.50
N ARG A 462 2.81 10.01 -7.29
CA ARG A 462 2.63 10.73 -6.02
C ARG A 462 3.90 11.46 -5.60
N TRP A 463 5.06 10.86 -5.90
CA TRP A 463 6.40 11.36 -5.59
C TRP A 463 6.96 12.28 -6.67
N GLY A 464 6.15 12.68 -7.67
CA GLY A 464 6.53 13.71 -8.64
C GLY A 464 6.76 15.09 -8.00
N TYR A 465 6.36 15.25 -6.74
CA TYR A 465 6.90 16.26 -5.84
C TYR A 465 8.18 15.65 -5.21
N GLN A 466 9.34 15.83 -5.85
CA GLN A 466 10.57 15.90 -5.07
C GLN A 466 10.56 17.25 -4.36
N PRO A 467 10.99 17.35 -3.09
CA PRO A 467 11.00 18.61 -2.39
C PRO A 467 11.86 19.63 -3.18
N ARG A 468 11.25 20.77 -3.50
CA ARG A 468 11.89 21.85 -4.27
C ARG A 468 12.85 22.68 -3.41
N SER A 469 12.79 22.60 -2.08
CA SER A 469 13.56 23.46 -1.19
C SER A 469 15.05 23.14 -1.13
N ALA A 470 15.84 24.21 -1.01
CA ALA A 470 17.28 24.16 -0.81
C ALA A 470 17.65 23.47 0.52
N SER A 471 16.86 23.63 1.58
CA SER A 471 17.05 22.91 2.86
C SER A 471 16.85 21.40 2.71
N ALA A 472 15.86 20.95 1.94
CA ALA A 472 15.66 19.52 1.69
C ALA A 472 16.79 18.91 0.82
N ARG A 473 17.37 19.71 -0.08
CA ARG A 473 18.53 19.33 -0.90
C ARG A 473 19.85 19.33 -0.12
N GLU A 474 20.07 20.28 0.80
CA GLU A 474 21.30 20.41 1.60
C GLU A 474 21.31 19.51 2.85
N SER A 475 20.15 19.22 3.45
CA SER A 475 20.04 18.39 4.67
C SER A 475 20.03 16.88 4.39
N GLY A 476 20.11 16.47 3.11
CA GLY A 476 19.94 15.07 2.74
C GLY A 476 18.58 14.53 3.15
N CYS A 477 17.51 15.34 3.02
CA CYS A 477 16.16 15.01 3.45
C CYS A 477 15.69 13.74 2.71
N GLN A 478 15.88 12.61 3.38
CA GLN A 478 15.41 11.33 2.91
C GLN A 478 13.89 11.36 3.04
N SER A 479 13.17 11.12 1.95
CA SER A 479 11.73 10.81 2.03
C SER A 479 11.51 9.61 2.95
N ILE A 480 11.09 9.86 4.20
CA ILE A 480 10.84 8.82 5.21
C ILE A 480 9.42 8.25 4.96
N SER A 481 9.32 6.97 4.60
CA SER A 481 8.06 6.28 4.30
C SER A 481 7.72 5.20 5.34
N PRO A 482 7.04 5.50 6.47
CA PRO A 482 6.39 4.45 7.23
C PRO A 482 5.46 3.61 6.40
N ILE A 483 5.72 2.31 6.44
CA ILE A 483 4.83 1.32 5.86
C ILE A 483 4.50 0.33 6.96
N ILE A 484 3.20 0.31 7.25
CA ILE A 484 2.60 -0.45 8.32
C ILE A 484 2.12 -1.76 7.71
N LEU A 485 3.03 -2.73 7.66
CA LEU A 485 2.81 -3.99 6.97
C LEU A 485 2.22 -5.11 7.83
N ARG A 486 2.19 -5.02 9.17
CA ARG A 486 1.54 -6.01 10.07
C ARG A 486 1.55 -5.54 11.53
N ARG A 487 0.66 -6.14 12.36
CA ARG A 487 0.43 -6.10 13.84
C ARG A 487 0.94 -4.93 14.71
N HIS A 488 2.10 -4.37 14.42
CA HIS A 488 2.64 -3.15 15.02
C HIS A 488 3.09 -2.24 13.87
N GLY A 489 2.39 -1.13 13.65
CA GLY A 489 2.79 -0.17 12.63
C GLY A 489 4.27 0.20 12.78
N ARG A 490 5.03 0.07 11.69
CA ARG A 490 6.43 0.43 11.62
C ARG A 490 6.63 1.63 10.69
N VAL A 491 7.54 2.47 11.12
CA VAL A 491 8.08 3.59 10.35
C VAL A 491 9.35 3.14 9.63
N ARG A 492 9.41 3.34 8.31
CA ARG A 492 10.53 3.01 7.43
C ARG A 492 10.91 4.23 6.61
N THR A 493 12.04 4.20 5.94
CA THR A 493 12.33 5.14 4.85
C THR A 493 11.82 4.59 3.52
N LEU A 494 11.68 5.44 2.49
CA LEU A 494 11.32 4.97 1.15
C LEU A 494 12.35 3.97 0.61
N ASN A 495 13.63 4.22 0.88
CA ASN A 495 14.73 3.34 0.48
C ASN A 495 14.65 1.98 1.18
N GLU A 496 14.45 1.97 2.50
CA GLU A 496 14.22 0.73 3.26
C GLU A 496 13.04 -0.06 2.68
N GLN A 497 11.95 0.62 2.31
CA GLN A 497 10.81 -0.06 1.71
C GLN A 497 11.15 -0.68 0.35
N VAL A 498 11.75 0.09 -0.55
CA VAL A 498 12.08 -0.39 -1.89
C VAL A 498 13.06 -1.56 -1.81
N ALA A 499 14.02 -1.50 -0.89
CA ALA A 499 15.00 -2.56 -0.62
C ALA A 499 14.37 -3.80 0.02
N SER A 500 13.37 -3.65 0.90
CA SER A 500 12.69 -4.76 1.58
C SER A 500 11.92 -5.69 0.64
N ARG A 501 11.73 -5.33 -0.63
CA ARG A 501 11.11 -6.20 -1.63
C ARG A 501 12.17 -6.83 -2.54
N PRO A 502 12.16 -8.17 -2.72
CA PRO A 502 13.06 -8.83 -3.65
C PRO A 502 12.72 -8.44 -5.10
N ALA A 503 13.37 -7.39 -5.61
CA ALA A 503 13.11 -6.83 -6.93
C ALA A 503 13.89 -7.51 -8.07
N ARG A 504 14.73 -8.53 -7.79
CA ARG A 504 15.59 -9.13 -8.83
C ARG A 504 15.25 -10.59 -9.11
N GLY A 505 15.06 -10.84 -10.41
CA GLY A 505 14.73 -12.15 -10.97
C GLY A 505 15.72 -13.23 -10.56
N CYS A 506 15.18 -14.28 -9.94
CA CYS A 506 15.91 -15.51 -9.70
C CYS A 506 16.06 -16.25 -11.04
N SER A 507 17.28 -16.35 -11.58
CA SER A 507 17.60 -17.39 -12.56
C SER A 507 17.92 -18.67 -11.81
N THR A 508 16.97 -19.58 -11.65
CA THR A 508 17.24 -20.91 -11.08
C THR A 508 17.26 -21.98 -12.16
N ARG A 509 18.38 -22.72 -12.20
CA ARG A 509 18.58 -23.95 -12.97
C ARG A 509 18.12 -25.19 -12.19
N SER A 510 17.62 -25.03 -10.97
CA SER A 510 17.13 -26.09 -10.09
C SER A 510 15.66 -25.85 -9.75
N GLY A 511 14.81 -26.81 -10.10
CA GLY A 511 13.34 -26.68 -10.16
C GLY A 511 12.58 -26.66 -8.84
N THR A 512 13.06 -25.96 -7.81
CA THR A 512 12.43 -25.91 -6.48
C THR A 512 12.31 -24.53 -5.84
N SER A 513 12.45 -23.42 -6.59
CA SER A 513 12.28 -22.07 -6.03
C SER A 513 10.98 -21.38 -6.47
N ARG A 514 10.16 -20.92 -5.50
CA ARG A 514 8.95 -20.09 -5.73
C ARG A 514 9.33 -18.63 -6.01
N CYS A 515 9.87 -18.34 -7.19
CA CYS A 515 10.11 -16.95 -7.62
C CYS A 515 8.85 -16.32 -8.23
N SER A 516 8.39 -15.18 -7.73
CA SER A 516 7.19 -14.46 -8.21
C SER A 516 7.23 -14.19 -9.71
N ILE A 517 8.39 -13.77 -10.25
CA ILE A 517 8.60 -13.55 -11.68
C ILE A 517 8.47 -14.85 -12.49
N THR A 518 9.02 -15.96 -11.97
CA THR A 518 8.94 -17.27 -12.62
C THR A 518 7.50 -17.79 -12.63
N ALA A 519 6.74 -17.56 -11.55
CA ALA A 519 5.33 -17.91 -11.46
C ALA A 519 4.47 -17.12 -12.45
N MET A 520 4.66 -15.80 -12.50
CA MET A 520 3.97 -14.92 -13.47
C MET A 520 4.29 -15.35 -14.91
N ARG A 521 5.57 -15.66 -15.22
CA ARG A 521 6.00 -16.14 -16.55
C ARG A 521 5.49 -17.55 -16.87
N GLY A 522 5.43 -18.44 -15.88
CA GLY A 522 4.91 -19.80 -16.01
C GLY A 522 3.42 -19.80 -16.35
N CYS A 523 2.64 -18.99 -15.62
CA CYS A 523 1.23 -18.76 -15.88
C CYS A 523 1.01 -18.16 -17.28
N ALA A 524 1.86 -17.21 -17.72
CA ALA A 524 1.79 -16.65 -19.07
C ALA A 524 2.18 -17.66 -20.19
N ARG A 525 3.04 -18.64 -19.90
CA ARG A 525 3.47 -19.67 -20.86
C ARG A 525 2.48 -20.83 -20.99
N SER A 526 1.89 -21.30 -19.89
CA SER A 526 0.86 -22.37 -19.94
C SER A 526 -0.43 -21.92 -20.62
N LYS A 527 -0.65 -20.60 -20.71
CA LYS A 527 -1.84 -19.97 -21.32
C LYS A 527 -1.70 -19.62 -22.81
N ARG A 528 -0.62 -20.05 -23.50
CA ARG A 528 -0.62 -20.04 -24.97
C ARG A 528 -1.49 -21.18 -25.48
N ILE A 529 -2.75 -20.88 -25.80
CA ILE A 529 -3.59 -21.72 -26.64
C ILE A 529 -2.83 -21.95 -27.94
N SER A 530 -2.47 -23.21 -28.21
CA SER A 530 -1.91 -23.65 -29.47
C SER A 530 -2.96 -23.42 -30.57
N PRO A 531 -2.67 -22.62 -31.61
CA PRO A 531 -3.60 -22.51 -32.73
C PRO A 531 -3.60 -23.86 -33.46
N THR A 532 -4.74 -24.55 -33.41
CA THR A 532 -5.00 -25.73 -34.25
C THR A 532 -4.96 -25.28 -35.71
N PRO A 533 -4.15 -25.88 -36.59
CA PRO A 533 -4.01 -25.42 -37.95
C PRO A 533 -5.23 -25.84 -38.78
N TRP A 534 -6.08 -24.89 -39.13
CA TRP A 534 -7.04 -25.08 -40.22
C TRP A 534 -6.28 -25.24 -41.54
N ALA A 535 -6.57 -26.31 -42.26
CA ALA A 535 -5.88 -26.72 -43.47
C ALA A 535 -6.14 -25.74 -44.63
N GLY A 536 -5.06 -25.17 -45.18
CA GLY A 536 -5.09 -24.34 -46.38
C GLY A 536 -3.69 -23.82 -46.72
N ARG A 537 -2.92 -24.60 -47.48
CA ARG A 537 -1.67 -24.17 -48.15
C ARG A 537 -1.98 -23.82 -49.62
N PRO A 538 -1.09 -23.15 -50.38
CA PRO A 538 0.13 -22.43 -49.99
C PRO A 538 0.34 -21.07 -50.73
N ARG A 539 1.31 -20.26 -50.28
CA ARG A 539 2.41 -19.80 -51.15
C ARG A 539 3.63 -19.39 -50.30
N ARG A 540 4.77 -19.99 -50.66
CA ARG A 540 6.10 -19.81 -50.07
C ARG A 540 6.66 -18.43 -50.42
N ALA A 541 7.28 -17.77 -49.45
CA ALA A 541 8.45 -16.93 -49.70
C ALA A 541 9.52 -17.33 -48.68
N MET A 542 10.59 -17.95 -49.18
CA MET A 542 11.83 -18.20 -48.44
C MET A 542 12.52 -16.87 -48.15
N TRP A 543 12.99 -16.68 -46.93
CA TRP A 543 14.15 -15.83 -46.66
C TRP A 543 15.10 -16.59 -45.73
N HIS A 544 16.36 -16.66 -46.17
CA HIS A 544 17.47 -17.35 -45.53
C HIS A 544 17.83 -16.74 -44.16
N LEU A 545 18.02 -17.59 -43.14
CA LEU A 545 18.75 -17.22 -41.93
C LEU A 545 20.26 -17.20 -42.25
N GLY A 546 20.84 -16.01 -42.26
CA GLY A 546 22.28 -15.80 -42.13
C GLY A 546 22.64 -15.66 -40.65
N SER A 547 23.49 -16.56 -40.16
CA SER A 547 24.08 -16.50 -38.84
C SER A 547 25.19 -15.45 -38.79
N THR A 548 25.02 -14.39 -38.01
CA THR A 548 26.16 -13.63 -37.45
C THR A 548 25.81 -13.12 -36.06
N ASN A 549 26.80 -13.34 -35.19
CA ASN A 549 26.79 -13.20 -33.75
C ASN A 549 27.36 -11.81 -33.41
N ASN A 550 26.55 -10.87 -32.91
CA ASN A 550 26.93 -9.72 -32.06
C ASN A 550 25.82 -8.66 -32.03
N TYR A 551 25.13 -8.51 -30.88
CA TYR A 551 24.57 -7.23 -30.40
C TYR A 551 24.31 -7.32 -28.86
N PRO A 552 24.46 -6.20 -28.12
CA PRO A 552 24.29 -6.15 -26.67
C PRO A 552 22.82 -6.22 -26.26
N LYS A 553 22.57 -6.80 -25.08
CA LYS A 553 21.25 -7.11 -24.53
C LYS A 553 20.54 -5.84 -24.03
N HIS A 554 19.66 -5.24 -24.85
CA HIS A 554 18.69 -4.22 -24.42
C HIS A 554 17.23 -4.67 -24.64
N LEU A 555 16.42 -4.43 -23.61
CA LEU A 555 14.95 -4.33 -23.54
C LEU A 555 14.09 -5.26 -24.42
N CYS A 556 13.42 -6.23 -23.79
CA CYS A 556 12.29 -6.95 -24.36
C CYS A 556 10.99 -6.47 -23.68
N TRP A 557 10.26 -5.56 -24.33
CA TRP A 557 8.91 -5.14 -23.93
C TRP A 557 7.88 -6.20 -24.35
N MET A 558 7.10 -6.73 -23.40
CA MET A 558 5.92 -7.55 -23.70
C MET A 558 4.71 -6.64 -23.91
N ARG A 559 4.20 -6.60 -25.15
CA ARG A 559 2.89 -6.04 -25.48
C ARG A 559 1.78 -6.94 -24.93
N THR A 560 0.95 -6.42 -24.04
CA THR A 560 -0.29 -7.07 -23.61
C THR A 560 -1.39 -6.76 -24.63
N CYS A 561 -1.91 -7.77 -25.31
CA CYS A 561 -3.11 -7.64 -26.14
C CYS A 561 -4.34 -7.57 -25.23
N VAL A 562 -5.05 -6.43 -25.24
CA VAL A 562 -6.39 -6.31 -24.66
C VAL A 562 -7.39 -6.71 -25.74
N VAL A 563 -8.10 -7.83 -25.52
CA VAL A 563 -9.25 -8.19 -26.34
C VAL A 563 -10.46 -7.47 -25.77
N VAL A 564 -10.89 -6.41 -26.46
CA VAL A 564 -12.17 -5.73 -26.19
C VAL A 564 -13.25 -6.42 -27.02
N TRP A 565 -14.23 -7.04 -26.37
CA TRP A 565 -15.45 -7.50 -27.02
C TRP A 565 -16.47 -6.36 -26.96
N GLN A 566 -16.63 -5.62 -28.06
CA GLN A 566 -17.74 -4.68 -28.25
C GLN A 566 -18.90 -5.43 -28.92
N SER A 567 -20.03 -5.57 -28.22
CA SER A 567 -21.30 -5.95 -28.83
C SER A 567 -21.78 -4.80 -29.71
N SER A 568 -21.89 -5.06 -31.02
CA SER A 568 -22.34 -4.10 -32.01
C SER A 568 -23.87 -4.05 -32.07
N THR A 569 -24.49 -3.13 -31.32
CA THR A 569 -25.84 -2.68 -31.63
C THR A 569 -25.76 -1.65 -32.75
N ARG A 570 -26.27 -2.01 -33.93
CA ARG A 570 -26.36 -1.17 -35.13
C ARG A 570 -27.22 0.08 -34.87
N CYS A 571 -26.61 1.27 -34.88
CA CYS A 571 -27.31 2.53 -35.12
C CYS A 571 -27.22 2.91 -36.60
N ARG A 572 -28.37 3.23 -37.22
CA ARG A 572 -28.50 3.69 -38.62
C ARG A 572 -27.84 5.06 -38.82
N PRO A 573 -27.24 5.36 -39.99
CA PRO A 573 -26.74 6.69 -40.29
C PRO A 573 -27.88 7.60 -40.81
N GLN A 574 -28.11 8.73 -40.13
CA GLN A 574 -28.81 9.88 -40.71
C GLN A 574 -27.80 10.81 -41.40
N GLY A 575 -28.24 11.35 -42.54
CA GLY A 575 -27.40 11.87 -43.62
C GLY A 575 -26.78 13.25 -43.43
N TRP A 576 -25.87 13.54 -44.34
CA TRP A 576 -25.18 14.81 -44.54
C TRP A 576 -26.07 15.84 -45.26
N PRO A 577 -25.89 17.14 -45.03
CA PRO A 577 -26.69 18.18 -45.66
C PRO A 577 -26.11 18.57 -47.02
N THR A 578 -26.99 18.74 -48.02
CA THR A 578 -26.74 19.53 -49.22
C THR A 578 -28.03 20.23 -49.62
N GLY A 579 -27.99 21.55 -49.76
CA GLY A 579 -29.08 22.40 -50.29
C GLY A 579 -29.79 23.21 -49.23
#